data_AF-A0A9J6QQN7-F1
#
_entry.id   AF-A0A9J6QQN7-F1
#
_cell.length_a   1.000
_cell.length_b   1.000
_cell.length_c   1.000
_cell.angle_alpha   90.00
_cell.angle_beta   90.00
_cell.angle_gamma   90.00
#
_symmetry.space_group_name_H-M   'P 1'
#
loop_
_entity.id
_entity.type
_entity.pdbx_description
1 polymer ?
#
loop_
_entity_poly.entity_id
_entity_poly.type
_entity_poly.pdbx_seq_one_letter_code
_entity_poly.pdbx_strand_id
1 'polypeptide(L)'
;MEFPAFTKAIMEAHEEPKHYHFSNEINMINRIVLGVSAAKFKEQNGIDKKVHSIRPYLELEQITMIEELQRIDIGLIVAGIEYEERKQVLQAVCQKRLLALAG
;
A
#
# COMPACT_ATOMS: atom_id res chain seq x y z
N MET A 1 11.79 -3.87 -6.48
CA MET A 1 10.57 -3.17 -6.00
C MET A 1 9.84 -2.72 -7.25
N GLU A 2 8.58 -3.13 -7.47
CA GLU A 2 7.87 -2.90 -8.75
C GLU A 2 7.31 -1.48 -8.93
N PHE A 3 7.69 -0.52 -8.09
CA PHE A 3 7.12 0.83 -8.10
C PHE A 3 8.21 1.89 -7.86
N PRO A 4 9.06 2.19 -8.86
CA PRO A 4 10.23 3.06 -8.69
C PRO A 4 9.85 4.46 -8.20
N ALA A 5 8.71 5.00 -8.62
CA ALA A 5 8.22 6.30 -8.16
C ALA A 5 7.85 6.29 -6.66
N PHE A 6 7.23 5.22 -6.18
CA PHE A 6 6.89 5.08 -4.76
C PHE A 6 8.13 4.91 -3.90
N THR A 7 9.05 4.06 -4.34
CA THR A 7 10.38 3.91 -3.71
C THR A 7 11.07 5.26 -3.59
N LYS A 8 11.09 6.03 -4.69
CA LYS A 8 11.74 7.33 -4.75
C LYS A 8 11.10 8.33 -3.77
N ALA A 9 9.77 8.43 -3.74
CA ALA A 9 9.07 9.34 -2.83
C ALA A 9 9.40 9.04 -1.36
N ILE A 10 9.42 7.76 -0.97
CA ILE A 10 9.80 7.34 0.40
C ILE A 10 11.26 7.71 0.69
N MET A 11 12.16 7.51 -0.27
CA MET A 11 13.58 7.88 -0.10
C MET A 11 13.77 9.38 0.08
N GLU A 12 13.02 10.21 -0.65
CA GLU A 12 13.13 11.66 -0.59
C GLU A 12 12.50 12.25 0.68
N ALA A 13 11.54 11.55 1.28
CA ALA A 13 10.86 11.98 2.50
C ALA A 13 11.63 11.73 3.81
N HIS A 14 12.76 11.02 3.75
CA HIS A 14 13.56 10.68 4.92
C HIS A 14 15.03 11.05 4.70
N GLU A 15 15.64 11.76 5.66
CA GLU A 15 17.08 12.06 5.63
C GLU A 15 17.93 10.78 5.54
N GLU A 16 17.53 9.75 6.32
CA GLU A 16 18.12 8.41 6.27
C GLU A 16 17.03 7.35 6.05
N PRO A 17 16.76 6.96 4.78
CA PRO A 17 15.76 5.94 4.48
C PRO A 17 16.17 4.57 5.03
N LYS A 18 15.31 3.96 5.86
CA LYS A 18 15.52 2.62 6.43
C LYS A 18 14.54 1.62 5.83
N HIS A 19 14.92 0.34 5.83
CA HIS A 19 14.08 -0.74 5.28
C HIS A 19 12.66 -0.75 5.83
N TYR A 20 12.48 -0.38 7.11
CA TYR A 20 11.16 -0.36 7.73
C TYR A 20 10.25 0.73 7.14
N HIS A 21 10.77 1.86 6.66
CA HIS A 21 9.94 2.91 6.02
C HIS A 21 9.18 2.33 4.82
N PHE A 22 9.88 1.65 3.90
CA PHE A 22 9.25 0.99 2.76
C PHE A 22 8.23 -0.08 3.18
N SER A 23 8.59 -0.90 4.18
CA SER A 23 7.70 -1.95 4.65
C SER A 23 6.45 -1.41 5.35
N ASN A 24 6.56 -0.26 6.02
CA ASN A 24 5.44 0.39 6.70
C ASN A 24 4.43 0.90 5.67
N GLU A 25 4.87 1.63 4.64
CA GLU A 25 3.96 2.14 3.60
C GLU A 25 3.25 1.01 2.85
N ILE A 26 4.00 -0.03 2.44
CA ILE A 26 3.41 -1.19 1.76
C ILE A 26 2.42 -1.93 2.67
N ASN A 27 2.75 -2.11 3.95
CA ASN A 27 1.85 -2.77 4.88
C ASN A 27 0.62 -1.92 5.22
N MET A 28 0.74 -0.60 5.27
CA MET A 28 -0.39 0.31 5.45
C MET A 28 -1.40 0.11 4.31
N ILE A 29 -0.94 0.22 3.06
CA ILE A 29 -1.80 0.09 1.87
C ILE A 29 -2.42 -1.32 1.82
N ASN A 30 -1.64 -2.38 2.05
CA ASN A 30 -2.16 -3.74 2.08
C ASN A 30 -3.23 -3.93 3.17
N ARG A 31 -3.04 -3.36 4.37
CA ARG A 31 -4.05 -3.44 5.44
C ARG A 31 -5.33 -2.69 5.06
N ILE A 32 -5.23 -1.59 4.34
CA ILE A 32 -6.39 -0.81 3.89
C ILE A 32 -7.18 -1.59 2.83
N VAL A 33 -6.51 -2.22 1.87
CA VAL A 33 -7.19 -2.90 0.75
C VAL A 33 -7.59 -4.34 1.10
N LEU A 34 -6.70 -5.09 1.76
CA LEU A 34 -6.85 -6.53 2.02
C LEU A 34 -7.32 -6.84 3.44
N GLY A 35 -7.35 -5.85 4.34
CA GLY A 35 -7.59 -6.04 5.78
C GLY A 35 -6.41 -6.63 6.55
N VAL A 36 -5.35 -7.09 5.87
CA VAL A 36 -4.19 -7.78 6.47
C VAL A 36 -2.88 -7.33 5.82
N SER A 37 -1.74 -7.62 6.48
CA SER A 37 -0.42 -7.43 5.87
C SER A 37 -0.14 -8.50 4.81
N ALA A 38 0.83 -8.25 3.93
CA ALA A 38 1.25 -9.25 2.95
C ALA A 38 1.75 -10.56 3.59
N ALA A 39 2.40 -10.48 4.75
CA ALA A 39 2.84 -11.66 5.49
C ALA A 39 1.66 -12.50 5.98
N LYS A 40 0.62 -11.85 6.52
CA LYS A 40 -0.58 -12.55 7.01
C LYS A 40 -1.45 -13.05 5.85
N PHE A 41 -1.52 -12.31 4.75
CA PHE A 41 -2.17 -12.76 3.52
C PHE A 41 -1.54 -14.06 3.02
N LYS A 42 -0.20 -14.15 2.96
CA LYS A 42 0.49 -15.39 2.58
C LYS A 42 0.16 -16.56 3.51
N GLU A 43 0.19 -16.31 4.81
CA GLU A 43 -0.15 -17.33 5.82
C GLU A 43 -1.57 -17.86 5.65
N GLN A 44 -2.56 -16.97 5.50
CA GLN A 44 -3.97 -17.32 5.37
C GLN A 44 -4.29 -18.08 4.08
N ASN A 45 -3.52 -17.83 3.01
CA ASN A 45 -3.72 -18.44 1.70
C ASN A 45 -2.74 -19.60 1.41
N GLY A 46 -1.95 -20.04 2.39
CA GLY A 46 -0.99 -21.15 2.22
C GLY A 46 0.14 -20.87 1.24
N ILE A 47 0.49 -19.59 1.02
CA ILE A 47 1.56 -19.16 0.12
C ILE A 47 2.91 -19.24 0.84
N ASP A 48 3.93 -19.80 0.19
CA ASP A 48 5.29 -19.88 0.76
C ASP A 48 5.80 -18.48 1.17
N LYS A 49 6.32 -18.38 2.40
CA LYS A 49 6.89 -17.14 2.94
C LYS A 49 8.02 -16.57 2.08
N LYS A 50 8.74 -17.41 1.34
CA LYS A 50 9.82 -17.05 0.41
C LYS A 50 9.34 -16.31 -0.84
N VAL A 51 8.04 -16.37 -1.16
CA VAL A 51 7.47 -15.63 -2.28
C VAL A 51 7.65 -14.12 -2.05
N HIS A 52 8.30 -13.44 -2.99
CA HIS A 52 8.64 -12.02 -2.84
C HIS A 52 7.46 -11.06 -3.03
N SER A 53 6.43 -11.46 -3.78
CA SER A 53 5.27 -10.61 -4.10
C SER A 53 3.98 -11.39 -3.96
N ILE A 54 2.98 -10.79 -3.31
CA ILE A 54 1.62 -11.35 -3.25
C ILE A 54 0.80 -11.01 -4.50
N ARG A 55 1.28 -10.10 -5.35
CA ARG A 55 0.55 -9.59 -6.53
C ARG A 55 -0.03 -10.69 -7.44
N PRO A 56 0.68 -11.80 -7.74
CA PRO A 56 0.11 -12.88 -8.56
C PRO A 56 -1.08 -13.62 -7.94
N TYR A 57 -1.36 -13.39 -6.66
CA TYR A 57 -2.42 -14.03 -5.88
C TYR A 57 -3.55 -13.06 -5.51
N LEU A 58 -3.52 -11.85 -6.06
CA LEU A 58 -4.54 -10.82 -5.82
C LEU A 58 -5.50 -10.75 -7.00
N GLU A 59 -6.76 -10.44 -6.70
CA GLU A 59 -7.77 -10.12 -7.71
C GLU A 59 -7.46 -8.79 -8.40
N LEU A 60 -7.97 -8.60 -9.62
CA LEU A 60 -7.69 -7.41 -10.42
C LEU A 60 -8.12 -6.12 -9.71
N GLU A 61 -9.25 -6.15 -9.01
CA GLU A 61 -9.78 -5.03 -8.24
C GLU A 61 -8.87 -4.67 -7.07
N GLN A 62 -8.29 -5.67 -6.40
CA GLN A 62 -7.33 -5.47 -5.31
C GLN A 62 -6.03 -4.86 -5.82
N ILE A 63 -5.51 -5.36 -6.95
CA ILE A 63 -4.33 -4.81 -7.61
C ILE A 63 -4.58 -3.34 -7.98
N THR A 64 -5.71 -3.06 -8.62
CA THR A 64 -6.10 -1.72 -9.07
C THR A 64 -6.20 -0.75 -7.89
N MET A 65 -6.83 -1.17 -6.78
CA MET A 65 -6.96 -0.35 -5.58
C MET A 65 -5.60 -0.08 -4.92
N ILE A 66 -4.73 -1.10 -4.79
CA ILE A 66 -3.38 -0.92 -4.24
C ILE A 66 -2.59 0.09 -5.07
N GLU A 67 -2.61 -0.03 -6.39
CA GLU A 67 -1.90 0.90 -7.28
C GLU A 67 -2.47 2.32 -7.22
N GLU A 68 -3.79 2.48 -7.08
CA GLU A 68 -4.42 3.78 -6.89
C GLU A 68 -3.97 4.43 -5.57
N LEU A 69 -4.06 3.68 -4.46
CA LEU A 69 -3.65 4.20 -3.15
C LEU A 69 -2.15 4.53 -3.11
N GLN A 70 -1.29 3.73 -3.77
CA GLN A 70 0.13 4.06 -3.91
C GLN A 70 0.35 5.39 -4.64
N ARG A 71 -0.37 5.64 -5.75
CA ARG A 71 -0.25 6.91 -6.48
C ARG A 71 -0.68 8.11 -5.64
N ILE A 72 -1.73 7.96 -4.85
CA ILE A 72 -2.20 9.01 -3.94
C ILE A 72 -1.20 9.24 -2.82
N ASP A 73 -0.69 8.17 -2.21
CA ASP A 73 0.29 8.24 -1.13
C ASP A 73 1.59 8.93 -1.57
N ILE A 74 2.05 8.69 -2.82
CA ILE A 74 3.16 9.47 -3.40
C ILE A 74 2.90 10.97 -3.32
N GLY A 75 1.72 11.42 -3.77
CA GLY A 75 1.38 12.85 -3.75
C GLY A 75 1.32 13.43 -2.33
N LEU A 76 0.80 12.65 -1.38
CA LEU A 76 0.72 13.04 0.02
C LEU A 76 2.10 13.09 0.69
N ILE A 77 2.99 12.13 0.40
CA ILE A 77 4.39 12.13 0.86
C ILE A 77 5.11 13.38 0.33
N VAL A 78 4.97 13.67 -0.96
CA VAL A 78 5.57 14.87 -1.59
C VAL A 78 5.03 16.16 -0.97
N ALA A 79 3.77 16.17 -0.55
CA ALA A 79 3.15 17.30 0.14
C ALA A 79 3.58 17.43 1.62
N GLY A 80 4.43 16.53 2.13
CA GLY A 80 4.88 16.54 3.53
C GLY A 80 3.80 16.15 4.53
N ILE A 81 2.78 15.41 4.10
CA ILE A 81 1.70 14.95 4.98
C ILE A 81 2.20 13.78 5.84
N GLU A 82 1.94 13.83 7.14
CA GLU A 82 2.39 12.85 8.11
C GLU A 82 1.71 11.49 7.95
N TYR A 83 2.41 10.42 8.32
CA TYR A 83 2.01 9.03 8.05
C TYR A 83 0.58 8.69 8.51
N GLU A 84 0.19 9.07 9.74
CA GLU A 84 -1.15 8.77 10.25
C GLU A 84 -2.24 9.60 9.54
N GLU A 85 -1.95 10.81 9.09
CA GLU A 85 -2.88 11.61 8.28
C GLU A 85 -3.07 10.98 6.89
N ARG A 86 -1.97 10.55 6.26
CA ARG A 86 -2.05 9.84 4.96
C ARG A 86 -2.89 8.59 5.06
N LYS A 87 -2.70 7.79 6.12
CA LYS A 87 -3.50 6.59 6.38
C LYS A 87 -5.00 6.89 6.43
N GLN A 88 -5.42 7.96 7.10
CA GLN A 88 -6.84 8.37 7.16
C GLN A 88 -7.37 8.74 5.77
N VAL A 89 -6.59 9.51 5.00
CA VAL A 89 -6.95 9.88 3.61
C VAL A 89 -7.11 8.64 2.74
N LEU A 90 -6.14 7.72 2.78
CA LEU A 90 -6.14 6.49 1.98
C LEU A 90 -7.30 5.57 2.37
N GLN A 91 -7.64 5.47 3.67
CA GLN A 91 -8.82 4.74 4.14
C GLN A 91 -10.11 5.36 3.58
N ALA A 92 -10.26 6.68 3.65
CA ALA A 92 -11.43 7.37 3.13
C ALA A 92 -11.58 7.20 1.61
N VAL A 93 -10.48 7.26 0.86
CA VAL A 93 -10.46 7.01 -0.59
C VAL A 93 -10.89 5.57 -0.89
N CYS A 94 -10.28 4.57 -0.24
CA CYS A 94 -10.61 3.17 -0.44
C CYS A 94 -12.10 2.91 -0.19
N GLN A 95 -12.63 3.41 0.94
CA GLN A 95 -14.05 3.27 1.28
C GLN A 95 -14.96 3.90 0.22
N LYS A 96 -14.63 5.12 -0.24
CA LYS A 96 -15.40 5.82 -1.28
C LYS A 96 -15.42 5.03 -2.58
N ARG A 97 -14.30 4.41 -2.98
CA ARG A 97 -14.21 3.59 -4.19
C ARG A 97 -15.02 2.30 -4.06
N LEU A 98 -14.95 1.62 -2.92
CA LEU A 98 -15.74 0.41 -2.67
C LEU A 98 -17.25 0.71 -2.73
N LEU A 99 -17.70 1.83 -2.16
CA LEU A 99 -19.11 2.25 -2.24
C LEU A 99 -19.55 2.56 -3.67
N ALA A 100 -18.67 3.16 -4.50
CA ALA A 100 -18.98 3.48 -5.88
C ALA A 100 -19.05 2.24 -6.80
N LEU A 101 -18.45 1.11 -6.42
CA LEU A 101 -18.55 -0.16 -7.14
C LEU A 101 -19.78 -0.97 -6.73
N ALA A 102 -20.40 -0.66 -5.59
CA ALA A 102 -21.53 -1.38 -5.03
C ALA A 102 -22.90 -0.78 -5.42
N GLY A 103 -22.92 0.39 -6.06
CA GLY A 103 -24.13 1.09 -6.52
C GLY A 103 -24.17 1.20 -8.04
#